data_AF-A0A533ZTN4-F1
#
_entry.id   AF-A0A533ZTN4-F1
#
_cell.length_a   1.000
_cell.length_b   1.000
_cell.length_c   1.000
_cell.angle_alpha   90.00
_cell.angle_beta   90.00
_cell.angle_gamma   90.00
#
_symmetry.space_group_name_H-M   'P 1'
#
loop_
_entity.id
_entity.type
_entity.pdbx_description
1 polymer ?
#
loop_
_entity_poly.entity_id
_entity_poly.type
_entity_poly.pdbx_seq_one_letter_code
_entity_poly.pdbx_strand_id
1 'polypeptide(L)' 'MKTRSWLVAASVADLLFLYLPIAILIVFSFNASKLSARWQGFTLQWYATLFTDQALLAATVNSLIVATVSTVVAGVL' A
#
# COMPACT_ATOMS: atom_id res chain seq x y z
N MET A 1 -26.50 23.75 -12.68
CA MET A 1 -25.09 23.76 -12.22
C MET A 1 -24.88 23.15 -10.83
N LYS A 2 -25.75 23.42 -9.82
CA LYS A 2 -25.64 22.85 -8.45
C LYS A 2 -25.65 21.30 -8.38
N THR A 3 -26.37 20.64 -9.29
CA THR A 3 -26.44 19.16 -9.32
C THR A 3 -25.10 18.50 -9.73
N ARG A 4 -24.23 19.22 -10.45
CA ARG A 4 -22.93 18.70 -10.87
C ARG A 4 -21.86 18.91 -9.80
N SER A 5 -21.95 20.00 -9.02
CA SER A 5 -20.96 20.31 -7.98
C SER A 5 -21.02 19.36 -6.78
N TRP A 6 -22.21 18.90 -6.39
CA TRP A 6 -22.31 17.93 -5.27
C TRP A 6 -21.79 16.54 -5.66
N LEU A 7 -22.00 16.09 -6.91
CA LEU A 7 -21.46 14.83 -7.41
C LEU A 7 -19.92 14.85 -7.40
N VAL A 8 -19.32 15.96 -7.83
CA VAL A 8 -17.87 16.15 -7.76
C VAL A 8 -17.39 16.16 -6.31
N ALA A 9 -18.08 16.89 -5.42
CA ALA A 9 -17.72 16.92 -4.01
C ALA A 9 -17.79 15.53 -3.34
N ALA A 10 -18.85 14.75 -3.64
CA ALA A 10 -19.00 13.39 -3.16
C ALA A 10 -17.88 12.48 -3.70
N SER A 11 -17.60 12.54 -5.00
CA SER A 11 -16.52 11.74 -5.62
C SER A 11 -15.15 12.07 -5.03
N VAL A 12 -14.88 13.35 -4.76
CA VAL A 12 -13.63 13.78 -4.11
C VAL A 12 -13.58 13.30 -2.66
N ALA A 13 -14.68 13.35 -1.92
CA ALA A 13 -14.74 12.84 -0.55
C ALA A 13 -14.48 11.33 -0.50
N ASP A 14 -15.06 10.56 -1.43
CA ASP A 14 -14.83 9.11 -1.55
C ASP A 14 -13.37 8.80 -1.86
N LEU A 15 -12.77 9.52 -2.83
CA LEU A 15 -11.35 9.38 -3.14
C LEU A 15 -10.49 9.73 -1.93
N LEU A 16 -10.76 10.84 -1.24
CA LEU A 16 -10.01 11.19 -0.03
C LEU A 16 -10.15 10.11 1.04
N PHE A 17 -11.34 9.58 1.26
CA PHE A 17 -11.57 8.50 2.21
C PHE A 17 -10.77 7.23 1.89
N LEU A 18 -10.71 6.84 0.61
CA LEU A 18 -9.96 5.66 0.17
C LEU A 18 -8.44 5.86 0.21
N TYR A 19 -7.95 7.05 -0.18
CA TYR A 19 -6.51 7.31 -0.32
C TYR A 19 -5.87 7.83 0.96
N LEU A 20 -6.62 8.44 1.88
CA LEU A 20 -6.10 8.92 3.17
C LEU A 20 -5.42 7.82 4.00
N PRO A 21 -6.01 6.62 4.22
CA PRO A 21 -5.32 5.56 4.97
C PRO A 21 -4.05 5.09 4.25
N ILE A 22 -4.06 5.05 2.91
CA ILE A 22 -2.87 4.72 2.12
C ILE A 22 -1.78 5.78 2.32
N ALA A 23 -2.14 7.07 2.30
CA ALA A 23 -1.22 8.16 2.56
C ALA A 23 -0.63 8.09 3.98
N ILE A 24 -1.44 7.75 4.98
CA ILE A 24 -0.98 7.50 6.35
C ILE A 24 0.05 6.36 6.35
N LEU A 25 -0.24 5.22 5.72
CA LEU A 25 0.72 4.11 5.61
C LEU A 25 2.03 4.53 4.94
N ILE A 26 1.96 5.32 3.86
CA ILE A 26 3.14 5.86 3.17
C ILE A 26 3.96 6.73 4.13
N VAL A 27 3.34 7.68 4.83
CA VAL A 27 4.04 8.56 5.78
C VAL A 27 4.70 7.74 6.90
N PHE A 28 3.97 6.78 7.48
CA PHE A 28 4.50 5.92 8.53
C PHE A 28 5.54 4.91 8.04
N SER A 29 5.60 4.58 6.73
CA SER A 29 6.65 3.72 6.17
C SER A 29 8.05 4.34 6.32
N PHE A 30 8.13 5.66 6.42
CA PHE A 30 9.36 6.40 6.65
C PHE A 30 9.71 6.55 8.14
N ASN A 31 8.89 6.02 9.06
CA ASN A 31 9.14 6.16 10.49
C ASN A 31 10.25 5.19 10.94
N ALA A 32 11.24 5.71 11.67
CA ALA A 32 12.32 4.90 12.25
C ALA A 32 11.86 3.89 13.31
N SER A 33 10.68 4.12 13.91
CA SER A 33 10.10 3.22 14.90
C SER A 33 9.61 1.91 14.27
N LYS A 34 9.97 0.78 14.87
CA LYS A 34 9.37 -0.54 14.56
C LYS A 34 7.89 -0.64 14.92
N LEU A 35 7.48 0.10 15.95
CA LEU A 35 6.09 0.18 16.42
C LEU A 35 5.56 1.57 16.06
N SER A 36 4.60 1.66 15.15
CA SER A 36 4.03 2.93 14.63
C SER A 36 3.34 3.81 15.69
N ALA A 37 3.41 3.45 16.98
CA ALA A 37 2.83 4.18 18.10
C ALA A 37 3.52 5.52 18.41
N ARG A 38 4.77 5.72 17.98
CA ARG A 38 5.47 7.02 18.11
C ARG A 38 6.31 7.33 16.87
N TRP A 39 6.33 8.59 16.47
CA TRP A 39 7.20 9.09 15.43
C TRP A 39 8.63 9.23 15.98
N GLN A 40 9.58 8.46 15.45
CA GLN A 40 10.99 8.47 15.87
C GLN A 40 11.93 9.14 14.86
N GLY A 41 11.40 9.70 13.77
CA GLY A 41 12.17 10.36 12.72
C GLY A 41 12.00 9.69 11.36
N PHE A 42 12.52 10.36 10.32
CA PHE A 42 12.49 9.88 8.94
C PHE A 42 13.66 8.90 8.68
N THR A 43 13.39 7.77 8.02
CA THR A 43 14.40 6.79 7.62
C THR A 43 14.00 6.05 6.34
N LEU A 44 15.00 5.53 5.64
CA LEU A 44 14.84 4.58 4.52
C LEU A 44 15.37 3.18 4.87
N GLN A 45 15.74 2.94 6.12
CA GLN A 45 16.36 1.68 6.55
C GLN A 45 15.51 0.46 6.20
N TRP A 46 14.19 0.56 6.33
CA TRP A 46 13.28 -0.56 6.08
C TRP A 46 13.34 -0.98 4.61
N TYR A 47 13.35 -0.02 3.69
CA TYR A 47 13.49 -0.27 2.26
C TYR A 47 14.82 -0.97 1.92
N ALA A 48 15.91 -0.61 2.60
CA ALA A 48 17.19 -1.31 2.44
C ALA A 48 17.14 -2.73 2.99
N THR A 49 16.53 -2.93 4.17
CA THR A 49 16.38 -4.25 4.80
C THR A 49 15.56 -5.22 3.94
N LEU A 50 14.57 -4.73 3.17
CA LEU A 50 13.75 -5.56 2.28
C LEU A 50 14.59 -6.45 1.35
N PHE A 51 15.72 -5.94 0.85
CA PHE A 51 16.59 -6.66 -0.08
C PHE A 51 17.55 -7.62 0.61
N THR A 52 17.69 -7.52 1.94
CA THR A 52 18.56 -8.38 2.75
C THR A 52 17.79 -9.50 3.45
N ASP A 53 16.48 -9.34 3.61
CA ASP A 53 15.61 -10.32 4.26
C ASP A 53 15.19 -11.43 3.27
N GLN A 54 15.93 -12.54 3.29
CA GLN A 54 15.66 -13.68 2.40
C GLN A 54 14.28 -14.30 2.61
N ALA A 55 13.75 -14.29 3.84
CA ALA A 55 12.44 -14.85 4.12
C ALA A 55 11.34 -13.99 3.47
N LEU A 56 11.49 -12.66 3.56
CA LEU A 56 10.57 -11.72 2.93
C LEU A 56 10.63 -11.78 1.40
N LEU A 57 11.84 -11.89 0.82
CA LEU A 57 12.01 -12.08 -0.62
C LEU A 57 11.38 -13.39 -1.11
N ALA A 58 11.60 -14.50 -0.40
CA ALA A 58 10.98 -15.79 -0.73
C ALA A 58 9.45 -15.71 -0.67
N ALA A 59 8.88 -15.07 0.35
CA ALA A 59 7.44 -14.85 0.47
C ALA A 59 6.89 -13.98 -0.69
N THR A 60 7.63 -12.97 -1.11
CA THR A 60 7.26 -12.08 -2.23
C THR A 60 7.23 -12.85 -3.56
N VAL A 61 8.26 -13.65 -3.84
CA VAL A 61 8.33 -14.50 -5.04
C VAL A 61 7.21 -15.53 -5.04
N ASN A 62 6.97 -16.19 -3.90
CA ASN A 62 5.88 -17.15 -3.78
C ASN A 62 4.51 -16.49 -4.06
N SER A 63 4.28 -15.29 -3.51
CA SER A 63 3.04 -14.54 -3.74
C SER A 63 2.88 -14.16 -5.21
N LEU A 64 3.96 -13.78 -5.89
CA LEU A 64 3.94 -13.45 -7.31
C LEU A 64 3.61 -14.69 -8.17
N ILE A 65 4.23 -15.83 -7.87
CA ILE A 65 3.93 -17.10 -8.56
C ILE A 65 2.46 -17.46 -8.38
N VAL A 66 1.95 -17.44 -7.14
CA VAL A 66 0.55 -17.75 -6.83
C VAL A 66 -0.39 -16.79 -7.56
N ALA A 67 -0.12 -15.49 -7.53
CA ALA A 67 -0.94 -14.48 -8.22
C ALA A 67 -0.98 -14.73 -9.73
N THR A 68 0.18 -14.94 -10.37
CA THR A 68 0.26 -15.19 -11.82
C THR A 68 -0.45 -16.47 -12.22
N VAL A 69 -0.18 -17.58 -11.54
CA VAL A 69 -0.82 -18.87 -11.84
C VAL A 69 -2.33 -18.77 -11.63
N SER A 70 -2.77 -18.16 -10.53
CA SER A 70 -4.19 -17.94 -10.23
C SER A 70 -4.88 -17.12 -11.33
N THR A 71 -4.29 -16.00 -11.76
CA THR A 71 -4.84 -15.17 -12.84
C THR A 71 -4.91 -15.91 -14.17
N VAL A 72 -3.89 -16.68 -14.54
CA VAL A 72 -3.88 -17.44 -15.80
C VAL A 72 -4.94 -18.53 -15.79
N VAL A 73 -5.01 -19.32 -14.70
CA VAL A 73 -6.00 -20.39 -14.58
C VAL A 73 -7.42 -19.83 -14.57
N ALA A 74 -7.66 -18.76 -13.80
CA ALA A 74 -8.97 -18.11 -13.74
C ALA A 74 -9.36 -17.41 -15.06
N GLY A 75 -8.39 -16.99 -15.88
CA GLY A 75 -8.66 -16.37 -17.17
C GLY A 75 -8.90 -17.36 -18.32
N VAL A 76 -8.43 -18.60 -18.18
CA VAL A 76 -8.61 -19.67 -19.19
C VAL A 76 -9.84 -20.53 -18.91
N LEU A 77 -10.19 -20.74 -17.64
CA LEU A 77 -11.43 -21.40 -17.20
C LEU A 77 -12.65 -20.48 -17.36
#